data_AF-A0A2V0PSJ1-F1
#
_entry.id   AF-A0A2V0PSJ1-F1
#
_cell.length_a   1.000
_cell.length_b   1.000
_cell.length_c   1.000
_cell.angle_alpha   90.00
_cell.angle_beta   90.00
_cell.angle_gamma   90.00
#
_symmetry.space_group_name_H-M   'P 1'
#
loop_
_entity.id
_entity.type
_entity.pdbx_description
1 polymer ?
#
loop_
_entity_poly.entity_id
_entity_poly.type
_entity_poly.pdbx_seq_one_letter_code
_entity_poly.pdbx_strand_id
1 'polypeptide(L)'
;MCALGAAAARVVKRATWRTAAICGTLLLVVVFYMLSPPGGAASASGSRRLSRFSAGGASGACKRGAGAPPLPALPRRSDLARLVEERGFKVGAELGVQRGIFAAAMLRNWPSCEKYYLVDIWAQQTNYSDGANVHNGAQERIYQEARARVAEMFTSEATEHIPDNSLDFVYVDARHD
;
A
#
# COMPACT_ATOMS: atom_id res chain seq x y z
N MET A 1 67.59 -38.39 -11.20
CA MET A 1 67.24 -37.67 -9.96
C MET A 1 66.09 -36.72 -10.28
N CYS A 2 65.20 -36.46 -9.31
CA CYS A 2 63.94 -35.68 -9.37
C CYS A 2 62.78 -36.43 -10.07
N ALA A 3 61.86 -37.13 -9.41
CA ALA A 3 61.10 -36.90 -8.17
C ALA A 3 60.15 -35.69 -8.23
N LEU A 4 58.88 -36.00 -7.92
CA LEU A 4 57.81 -35.16 -7.34
C LEU A 4 56.79 -34.52 -8.31
N GLY A 5 55.57 -35.03 -8.20
CA GLY A 5 54.34 -34.40 -8.66
C GLY A 5 53.15 -35.00 -7.91
N ALA A 6 53.04 -34.70 -6.62
CA ALA A 6 51.96 -35.17 -5.75
C ALA A 6 50.60 -34.56 -6.18
N ALA A 7 49.63 -35.41 -6.44
CA ALA A 7 48.26 -35.04 -6.72
C ALA A 7 47.55 -34.55 -5.44
N ALA A 8 47.13 -33.28 -5.43
CA ALA A 8 46.35 -32.69 -4.34
C ALA A 8 44.91 -33.22 -4.37
N ALA A 9 44.53 -33.93 -3.31
CA ALA A 9 43.17 -34.40 -3.06
C ALA A 9 42.23 -33.21 -2.82
N ARG A 10 41.16 -33.09 -3.63
CA ARG A 10 40.06 -32.16 -3.38
C ARG A 10 39.14 -32.72 -2.29
N VAL A 11 39.05 -32.02 -1.17
CA VAL A 11 38.10 -32.25 -0.10
C VAL A 11 36.70 -31.82 -0.57
N VAL A 12 35.81 -32.78 -0.81
CA VAL A 12 34.38 -32.53 -1.06
C VAL A 12 33.69 -32.32 0.28
N LYS A 13 33.31 -31.08 0.60
CA LYS A 13 32.46 -30.77 1.75
C LYS A 13 31.02 -31.18 1.43
N ARG A 14 30.49 -32.18 2.14
CA ARG A 14 29.09 -32.60 2.07
C ARG A 14 28.24 -31.57 2.84
N ALA A 15 27.33 -30.90 2.16
CA ALA A 15 26.31 -30.04 2.77
C ALA A 15 25.23 -30.92 3.40
N THR A 16 25.12 -30.87 4.72
CA THR A 16 24.09 -31.57 5.50
C THR A 16 22.82 -30.73 5.52
N TRP A 17 21.75 -31.26 4.95
CA TRP A 17 20.41 -30.67 4.98
C TRP A 17 19.81 -30.95 6.36
N ARG A 18 19.66 -29.90 7.19
CA ARG A 18 18.90 -30.00 8.44
C ARG A 18 17.44 -29.72 8.12
N THR A 19 16.63 -30.77 8.17
CA THR A 19 15.18 -30.72 8.27
C THR A 19 14.79 -29.98 9.56
N ALA A 20 14.13 -28.83 9.41
CA ALA A 20 13.48 -28.14 10.53
C ALA A 20 12.01 -28.56 10.55
N ALA A 21 11.63 -29.25 11.62
CA ALA A 21 10.28 -29.67 11.93
C ALA A 21 9.38 -28.44 12.21
N ILE A 22 8.27 -28.34 11.49
CA ILE A 22 7.17 -27.44 11.85
C ILE A 22 6.20 -28.27 12.70
N CYS A 23 6.35 -28.16 14.02
CA CYS A 23 5.44 -28.76 15.00
C CYS A 23 4.37 -27.72 15.35
N GLY A 24 3.10 -28.13 15.23
CA GLY A 24 1.92 -27.30 15.33
C GLY A 24 1.70 -26.66 16.70
N THR A 25 1.22 -25.44 16.68
CA THR A 25 0.47 -24.71 17.72
C THR A 25 0.17 -23.36 17.09
N LEU A 26 -1.04 -23.06 16.62
CA LEU A 26 -2.10 -22.53 17.47
C LEU A 26 -3.40 -22.50 16.64
N LEU A 27 -4.11 -23.63 16.62
CA LEU A 27 -5.46 -23.73 16.09
C LEU A 27 -6.41 -23.52 17.29
N LEU A 28 -6.61 -22.27 17.72
CA LEU A 28 -7.46 -21.97 18.88
C LEU A 28 -8.06 -20.54 18.91
N VAL A 29 -8.51 -20.01 17.77
CA VAL A 29 -9.34 -18.76 17.73
C VAL A 29 -10.57 -18.89 16.81
N VAL A 30 -11.18 -20.08 16.72
CA VAL A 30 -12.36 -20.30 15.84
C VAL A 30 -13.62 -20.76 16.60
N VAL A 31 -13.65 -20.75 17.94
CA VAL A 31 -14.82 -21.26 18.70
C VAL A 31 -15.38 -20.22 19.69
N PHE A 32 -15.65 -19.00 19.22
CA PHE A 32 -16.41 -18.03 20.04
C PHE A 32 -17.53 -17.28 19.29
N TYR A 33 -17.92 -17.72 18.09
CA TYR A 33 -18.98 -17.05 17.30
C TYR A 33 -20.17 -17.93 16.92
N MET A 34 -20.52 -18.94 17.72
CA MET A 34 -21.70 -19.78 17.43
C MET A 34 -22.47 -20.19 18.68
N LEU A 35 -22.91 -19.25 19.52
CA LEU A 35 -24.02 -19.48 20.47
C LEU A 35 -24.58 -18.14 21.01
N SER A 36 -25.57 -17.59 20.32
CA SER A 36 -26.58 -16.70 20.93
C SER A 36 -27.91 -16.86 20.17
N PRO A 37 -29.03 -17.11 20.86
CA PRO A 37 -30.30 -17.55 20.27
C PRO A 37 -31.10 -16.42 19.60
N PRO A 38 -32.03 -16.75 18.68
CA PRO A 38 -32.95 -15.78 18.08
C PRO A 38 -34.14 -15.56 19.01
N GLY A 39 -34.38 -14.31 19.41
CA GLY A 39 -35.49 -13.93 20.28
C GLY A 39 -36.26 -12.73 19.75
N GLY A 40 -37.47 -12.99 19.21
CA GLY A 40 -38.67 -12.21 19.52
C GLY A 40 -38.86 -10.85 18.86
N ALA A 41 -39.80 -10.81 17.91
CA ALA A 41 -40.42 -9.61 17.38
C ALA A 41 -41.16 -8.77 18.44
N ALA A 42 -41.12 -7.45 18.32
CA ALA A 42 -42.18 -6.56 18.80
C ALA A 42 -42.28 -5.31 17.92
N SER A 43 -43.45 -5.18 17.30
CA SER A 43 -43.94 -4.00 16.59
C SER A 43 -44.29 -2.89 17.59
N ALA A 44 -43.84 -1.65 17.33
CA ALA A 44 -44.43 -0.46 17.92
C ALA A 44 -44.33 0.72 16.95
N SER A 45 -45.48 1.06 16.38
CA SER A 45 -45.77 2.32 15.71
C SER A 45 -45.49 3.51 16.65
N GLY A 46 -44.79 4.52 16.14
CA GLY A 46 -44.45 5.71 16.91
C GLY A 46 -43.90 6.84 16.04
N SER A 47 -44.76 7.44 15.22
CA SER A 47 -44.49 8.76 14.64
C SER A 47 -44.32 9.78 15.76
N ARG A 48 -43.14 10.40 15.88
CA ARG A 48 -42.96 11.70 16.54
C ARG A 48 -41.61 12.35 16.20
N ARG A 49 -41.71 13.35 15.31
CA ARG A 49 -41.08 14.67 15.39
C ARG A 49 -39.54 14.73 15.28
N LEU A 50 -39.08 15.26 14.14
CA LEU A 50 -37.74 15.82 13.90
C LEU A 50 -37.33 16.73 15.07
N SER A 51 -36.49 16.20 15.96
CA SER A 51 -35.65 17.00 16.84
C SER A 51 -34.38 17.38 16.08
N ARG A 52 -34.04 18.68 16.13
CA ARG A 52 -32.77 19.24 15.69
C ARG A 52 -31.62 18.31 16.07
N PHE A 53 -30.86 17.86 15.07
CA PHE A 53 -29.50 17.39 15.30
C PHE A 53 -28.72 18.54 15.92
N SER A 54 -28.52 18.47 17.23
CA SER A 54 -27.52 19.26 17.91
C SER A 54 -26.18 18.84 17.32
N ALA A 55 -25.42 19.81 16.82
CA ALA A 55 -24.05 19.63 16.35
C ALA A 55 -23.16 19.23 17.54
N GLY A 56 -23.22 17.95 17.93
CA GLY A 56 -22.28 17.28 18.80
C GLY A 56 -21.31 16.46 17.97
N GLY A 57 -20.72 17.08 16.94
CA GLY A 57 -19.61 16.48 16.21
C GLY A 57 -18.37 16.61 17.06
N ALA A 58 -17.86 15.49 17.57
CA ALA A 58 -16.56 15.43 18.22
C ALA A 58 -15.55 16.12 17.31
N SER A 59 -15.05 17.27 17.76
CA SER A 59 -13.89 17.93 17.19
C SER A 59 -12.68 17.02 17.45
N GLY A 60 -12.54 15.99 16.63
CA GLY A 60 -11.26 15.35 16.39
C GLY A 60 -10.35 16.42 15.80
N ALA A 61 -9.74 17.21 16.68
CA ALA A 61 -8.72 18.16 16.27
C ALA A 61 -7.60 17.34 15.63
N CYS A 62 -7.52 17.37 14.29
CA CYS A 62 -6.33 16.94 13.58
C CYS A 62 -5.20 17.77 14.17
N LYS A 63 -4.42 17.15 15.07
CA LYS A 63 -3.22 17.76 15.62
C LYS A 63 -2.27 17.87 14.44
N ARG A 64 -2.25 19.04 13.79
CA ARG A 64 -1.20 19.37 12.84
C ARG A 64 0.11 19.24 13.60
N GLY A 65 0.85 18.16 13.32
CA GLY A 65 2.24 18.06 13.75
C GLY A 65 2.99 19.31 13.31
N ALA A 66 4.13 19.61 13.95
CA ALA A 66 5.05 20.60 13.41
C ALA A 66 5.35 20.18 11.96
N GLY A 67 4.75 20.88 10.99
CA GLY A 67 4.69 20.41 9.61
C GLY A 67 6.09 20.16 9.09
N ALA A 68 6.26 19.12 8.26
CA ALA A 68 7.53 18.89 7.59
C ALA A 68 7.99 20.20 6.90
N PRO A 69 9.29 20.49 6.89
CA PRO A 69 9.79 21.69 6.23
C PRO A 69 9.29 21.73 4.77
N PRO A 70 9.04 22.93 4.22
CA PRO A 70 8.57 23.09 2.85
C PRO A 70 9.38 22.26 1.87
N LEU A 71 8.73 21.73 0.83
CA LEU A 71 9.45 21.01 -0.22
C LEU A 71 10.40 21.98 -0.93
N PRO A 72 11.69 21.62 -1.12
CA PRO A 72 12.57 22.40 -1.97
C PRO A 72 12.07 22.36 -3.42
N ALA A 73 12.50 23.32 -4.23
CA ALA A 73 12.25 23.26 -5.67
C ALA A 73 12.92 22.00 -6.25
N LEU A 74 12.11 21.08 -6.77
CA LEU A 74 12.59 19.85 -7.41
C LEU A 74 12.61 20.08 -8.93
N PRO A 75 13.79 20.06 -9.59
CA PRO A 75 13.87 20.25 -11.04
C PRO A 75 13.15 19.15 -11.83
N ARG A 76 13.17 17.92 -11.31
CA ARG A 76 12.51 16.77 -11.93
C ARG A 76 11.71 16.01 -10.88
N ARG A 77 10.56 15.47 -11.29
CA ARG A 77 9.75 14.61 -10.40
C ARG A 77 10.51 13.38 -9.89
N SER A 78 11.49 12.88 -10.64
CA SER A 78 12.35 11.77 -10.22
C SER A 78 13.22 12.10 -9.01
N ASP A 79 13.48 13.39 -8.74
CA ASP A 79 14.25 13.82 -7.58
C ASP A 79 13.44 13.70 -6.27
N LEU A 80 12.13 13.44 -6.36
CA LEU A 80 11.25 13.23 -5.20
C LEU A 80 11.68 12.00 -4.39
N ALA A 81 12.06 10.89 -5.04
CA ALA A 81 12.47 9.67 -4.35
C ALA A 81 13.65 9.90 -3.41
N ARG A 82 14.64 10.67 -3.89
CA ARG A 82 15.79 11.07 -3.09
C ARG A 82 15.39 11.95 -1.92
N LEU A 83 14.49 12.91 -2.14
CA LEU A 83 14.03 13.81 -1.08
C LEU A 83 13.29 13.05 0.03
N VAL A 84 12.41 12.11 -0.31
CA VAL A 84 11.66 11.34 0.70
C VAL A 84 12.59 10.41 1.49
N GLU A 85 13.59 9.82 0.83
CA GLU A 85 14.65 9.05 1.49
C GLU A 85 15.49 9.93 2.44
N GLU A 86 15.94 11.10 1.97
CA GLU A 86 16.72 12.07 2.77
C GLU A 86 15.94 12.58 3.99
N ARG A 87 14.62 12.70 3.88
CA ARG A 87 13.73 13.06 4.99
C ARG A 87 13.43 11.91 5.94
N GLY A 88 13.87 10.70 5.61
CA GLY A 88 13.61 9.50 6.40
C GLY A 88 12.15 9.06 6.38
N PHE A 89 11.38 9.45 5.37
CA PHE A 89 9.99 9.01 5.22
C PHE A 89 9.93 7.52 4.91
N LYS A 90 8.90 6.84 5.40
CA LYS A 90 8.73 5.38 5.34
C LYS A 90 7.42 4.98 4.68
N VAL A 91 6.39 5.81 4.80
CA VAL A 91 5.05 5.52 4.29
C VAL A 91 4.57 6.64 3.38
N GLY A 92 4.11 6.30 2.18
CA GLY A 92 3.66 7.27 1.20
C GLY A 92 2.49 6.81 0.36
N ALA A 93 1.87 7.72 -0.38
CA ALA A 93 0.82 7.42 -1.35
C ALA A 93 1.03 8.18 -2.67
N GLU A 94 0.66 7.54 -3.78
CA GLU A 94 0.60 8.12 -5.12
C GLU A 94 -0.84 8.06 -5.63
N LEU A 95 -1.38 9.23 -6.02
CA LEU A 95 -2.68 9.36 -6.68
C LEU A 95 -2.44 9.60 -8.18
N GLY A 96 -2.92 8.71 -9.04
CA GLY A 96 -2.70 8.76 -10.49
C GLY A 96 -1.47 7.95 -10.92
N VAL A 97 -1.53 6.62 -10.74
CA VAL A 97 -0.41 5.69 -10.93
C VAL A 97 -0.21 5.28 -12.39
N GLN A 98 -1.30 5.23 -13.15
CA GLN A 98 -1.36 4.77 -14.53
C GLN A 98 -0.66 3.41 -14.69
N ARG A 99 0.46 3.37 -15.44
CA ARG A 99 1.26 2.18 -15.74
C ARG A 99 2.24 1.80 -14.63
N GLY A 100 2.34 2.57 -13.55
CA GLY A 100 3.26 2.31 -12.44
C GLY A 100 4.74 2.55 -12.76
N ILE A 101 5.06 3.27 -13.84
CA ILE A 101 6.45 3.57 -14.24
C ILE A 101 7.12 4.48 -13.21
N PHE A 102 6.40 5.51 -12.75
CA PHE A 102 6.90 6.43 -11.73
C PHE A 102 7.01 5.74 -10.38
N ALA A 103 5.96 5.04 -9.95
CA ALA A 103 5.98 4.25 -8.72
C ALA A 103 7.18 3.29 -8.64
N ALA A 104 7.46 2.55 -9.73
CA ALA A 104 8.62 1.68 -9.78
C ALA A 104 9.95 2.46 -9.69
N ALA A 105 10.02 3.66 -10.26
CA ALA A 105 11.20 4.53 -10.13
C ALA A 105 11.36 5.10 -8.71
N MET A 106 10.26 5.43 -8.04
CA MET A 106 10.24 5.84 -6.64
C MET A 106 10.83 4.75 -5.75
N LEU A 107 10.28 3.53 -5.80
CA LEU A 107 10.73 2.43 -4.95
C LEU A 107 12.20 2.03 -5.20
N ARG A 108 12.69 2.09 -6.44
CA ARG A 108 14.10 1.83 -6.74
C ARG A 108 15.06 2.83 -6.05
N ASN A 109 14.60 4.04 -5.78
CA ASN A 109 15.42 5.13 -5.23
C ASN A 109 14.98 5.57 -3.82
N TRP A 110 14.02 4.86 -3.22
CA TRP A 110 13.52 5.06 -1.87
C TRP A 110 13.60 3.72 -1.11
N PRO A 111 14.83 3.21 -0.88
CA PRO A 111 15.06 1.87 -0.34
C PRO A 111 14.55 1.70 1.09
N SER A 112 14.34 2.81 1.81
CA SER A 112 13.83 2.76 3.17
C SER A 112 12.29 2.81 3.25
N CYS A 113 11.61 2.78 2.10
CA CYS A 113 10.16 2.62 2.01
C CYS A 113 9.69 1.35 2.74
N GLU A 114 8.76 1.51 3.67
CA GLU A 114 8.05 0.41 4.31
C GLU A 114 6.71 0.14 3.64
N LYS A 115 6.04 1.20 3.16
CA LYS A 115 4.74 1.07 2.49
C LYS A 115 4.48 2.21 1.50
N TYR A 116 4.04 1.85 0.29
CA TYR A 116 3.68 2.80 -0.75
C TYR A 116 2.32 2.47 -1.37
N TYR A 117 1.32 3.29 -1.05
CA TYR A 117 -0.04 3.13 -1.53
C TYR A 117 -0.16 3.64 -2.97
N LEU A 118 -0.65 2.79 -3.87
CA LEU A 118 -0.86 3.11 -5.28
C LEU A 118 -2.34 3.22 -5.59
N VAL A 119 -2.81 4.45 -5.80
CA VAL A 119 -4.23 4.76 -5.97
C VAL A 119 -4.48 5.27 -7.39
N ASP A 120 -5.31 4.54 -8.12
CA ASP A 120 -5.79 4.91 -9.44
C ASP A 120 -7.21 4.35 -9.63
N ILE A 121 -7.95 4.95 -10.55
CA ILE A 121 -9.29 4.51 -10.91
C ILE A 121 -9.21 3.29 -11.86
N TRP A 122 -8.20 3.23 -12.74
CA TRP A 122 -8.07 2.21 -13.80
C TRP A 122 -9.39 1.87 -14.49
N ALA A 123 -10.21 2.89 -14.73
CA ALA A 123 -11.46 2.75 -15.45
C ALA A 123 -11.68 3.98 -16.32
N GLN A 124 -12.34 3.79 -17.45
CA GLN A 124 -12.73 4.85 -18.34
C GLN A 124 -13.67 5.81 -17.62
N GLN A 125 -13.41 7.11 -17.72
CA GLN A 125 -14.20 8.18 -17.14
C GLN A 125 -15.01 8.88 -18.25
N THR A 126 -16.34 8.96 -18.11
CA THR A 126 -17.22 9.44 -19.19
C THR A 126 -17.03 10.92 -19.52
N ASN A 127 -16.64 11.74 -18.55
CA ASN A 127 -16.54 13.21 -18.68
C ASN A 127 -15.11 13.73 -18.50
N TYR A 128 -14.11 12.91 -18.81
CA TYR A 128 -12.70 13.26 -18.62
C TYR A 128 -11.95 13.11 -19.94
N SER A 129 -11.40 14.20 -20.45
CA SER A 129 -10.69 14.20 -21.75
C SER A 129 -9.18 14.24 -21.51
N ASP A 130 -8.58 13.05 -21.40
CA ASP A 130 -7.15 12.89 -21.21
C ASP A 130 -6.63 11.70 -22.03
N GLY A 131 -5.38 11.76 -22.48
CA GLY A 131 -4.76 10.66 -23.24
C GLY A 131 -4.61 9.36 -22.43
N ALA A 132 -4.61 9.46 -21.10
CA ALA A 132 -4.64 8.31 -20.20
C ALA A 132 -6.05 7.75 -19.97
N ASN A 133 -7.11 8.47 -20.34
CA ASN A 133 -8.49 7.99 -20.22
C ASN A 133 -8.88 7.10 -21.40
N VAL A 134 -8.36 5.87 -21.37
CA VAL A 134 -8.61 4.87 -22.41
C VAL A 134 -9.82 4.00 -22.04
N HIS A 135 -10.35 3.25 -23.03
CA HIS A 135 -11.44 2.31 -22.79
C HIS A 135 -11.07 1.25 -21.72
N ASN A 136 -12.06 0.71 -21.02
CA ASN A 136 -11.86 -0.21 -19.89
C ASN A 136 -10.94 -1.41 -20.19
N GLY A 137 -11.02 -2.00 -21.38
CA GLY A 137 -10.11 -3.09 -21.77
C GLY A 137 -8.63 -2.69 -21.90
N ALA A 138 -8.34 -1.42 -22.21
CA ALA A 138 -6.98 -0.89 -22.11
C ALA A 138 -6.61 -0.51 -20.68
N GLN A 139 -7.55 0.00 -19.88
CA GLN A 139 -7.31 0.28 -18.46
C GLN A 139 -6.97 -0.98 -17.68
N GLU A 140 -7.67 -2.08 -17.92
CA GLU A 140 -7.38 -3.37 -17.28
C GLU A 140 -5.95 -3.82 -17.59
N ARG A 141 -5.50 -3.68 -18.84
CA ARG A 141 -4.10 -3.98 -19.20
C ARG A 141 -3.11 -3.07 -18.49
N ILE A 142 -3.41 -1.77 -18.39
CA ILE A 142 -2.59 -0.81 -17.67
C ILE A 142 -2.49 -1.18 -16.19
N TYR A 143 -3.61 -1.56 -15.56
CA TYR A 143 -3.64 -2.06 -14.19
C TYR A 143 -2.71 -3.26 -14.06
N GLN A 144 -2.91 -4.33 -14.84
CA GLN A 144 -2.07 -5.53 -14.76
C GLN A 144 -0.58 -5.24 -15.00
N GLU A 145 -0.26 -4.32 -15.91
CA GLU A 145 1.12 -3.86 -16.10
C GLU A 145 1.67 -3.16 -14.85
N ALA A 146 0.91 -2.26 -14.24
CA ALA A 146 1.31 -1.57 -13.00
C ALA A 146 1.51 -2.58 -11.86
N ARG A 147 0.61 -3.57 -11.77
CA ARG A 147 0.73 -4.66 -10.80
C ARG A 147 2.00 -5.45 -10.96
N ALA A 148 2.31 -5.87 -12.19
CA ALA A 148 3.51 -6.63 -12.48
C ALA A 148 4.80 -5.83 -12.20
N ARG A 149 4.76 -4.51 -12.34
CA ARG A 149 5.92 -3.63 -12.10
C ARG A 149 6.20 -3.36 -10.63
N VAL A 150 5.16 -3.25 -9.80
CA VAL A 150 5.28 -2.81 -8.40
C VAL A 150 4.99 -3.92 -7.38
N ALA A 151 4.61 -5.10 -7.88
CA ALA A 151 4.52 -6.41 -7.23
C ALA A 151 3.68 -6.56 -5.95
N GLU A 152 3.53 -5.60 -5.04
CA GLU A 152 3.01 -5.92 -3.70
C GLU A 152 2.09 -4.93 -2.98
N MET A 153 1.64 -3.82 -3.57
CA MET A 153 0.71 -2.91 -2.85
C MET A 153 -0.44 -2.45 -3.75
N PHE A 154 -1.65 -2.92 -3.45
CA PHE A 154 -2.80 -2.79 -4.34
C PHE A 154 -4.02 -2.10 -3.72
N THR A 155 -4.70 -1.42 -4.65
CA THR A 155 -6.10 -1.00 -4.76
C THR A 155 -6.49 0.38 -4.20
N SER A 156 -7.46 0.98 -4.89
CA SER A 156 -8.25 2.13 -4.48
C SER A 156 -9.14 1.84 -3.25
N GLU A 157 -9.40 0.57 -2.89
CA GLU A 157 -10.01 0.21 -1.60
C GLU A 157 -9.03 0.43 -0.43
N ALA A 158 -7.72 0.53 -0.70
CA ALA A 158 -6.74 0.80 0.35
C ALA A 158 -7.01 2.12 1.06
N THR A 159 -7.64 3.11 0.41
CA THR A 159 -7.92 4.40 1.04
C THR A 159 -8.82 4.29 2.27
N GLU A 160 -9.76 3.33 2.31
CA GLU A 160 -10.61 3.08 3.48
C GLU A 160 -9.83 2.49 4.66
N HIS A 161 -8.63 1.96 4.39
CA HIS A 161 -7.78 1.29 5.36
C HIS A 161 -6.48 2.04 5.65
N ILE A 162 -6.29 3.27 5.13
CA ILE A 162 -5.17 4.14 5.51
C ILE A 162 -5.54 4.83 6.84
N PRO A 163 -4.84 4.54 7.95
CA PRO A 163 -5.13 5.19 9.22
C PRO A 163 -4.82 6.69 9.17
N ASP A 164 -5.57 7.49 9.94
CA ASP A 164 -5.30 8.93 10.08
C ASP A 164 -3.85 9.20 10.53
N ASN A 165 -3.20 10.18 9.92
CA ASN A 165 -1.82 10.59 10.20
C ASN A 165 -0.76 9.46 10.04
N SER A 166 -1.04 8.45 9.21
CA SER A 166 -0.10 7.34 8.94
C SER A 166 0.82 7.55 7.74
N LEU A 167 0.55 8.56 6.90
CA LEU A 167 1.35 8.87 5.71
C LEU A 167 2.37 9.97 6.01
N ASP A 168 3.61 9.77 5.59
CA ASP A 168 4.66 10.78 5.67
C ASP A 168 4.62 11.73 4.47
N PHE A 169 4.21 11.22 3.29
CA PHE A 169 4.00 12.04 2.10
C PHE A 169 2.88 11.52 1.18
N VAL A 170 2.35 12.43 0.37
CA VAL A 170 1.41 12.13 -0.70
C VAL A 170 1.87 12.83 -1.97
N TYR A 171 1.96 12.07 -3.07
CA TYR A 171 2.20 12.59 -4.41
C TYR A 171 0.88 12.57 -5.20
N VAL A 172 0.46 13.73 -5.68
CA VAL A 172 -0.78 13.90 -6.45
C VAL A 172 -0.42 14.17 -7.90
N ASP A 173 -0.64 13.16 -8.75
CA ASP A 173 -0.43 13.20 -10.20
C ASP A 173 -1.73 12.83 -10.93
N ALA A 174 -2.84 13.26 -10.35
CA ALA A 174 -4.14 13.20 -10.96
C ALA A 174 -4.47 14.61 -11.49
N ARG A 175 -4.88 14.68 -12.76
CA ARG A 175 -5.43 15.93 -13.29
C ARG A 175 -6.82 16.16 -12.66
N HIS A 176 -7.09 17.41 -12.31
CA HIS A 176 -8.27 17.84 -11.55
C HIS A 176 -8.95 19.07 -12.18
N ASP A 177 -8.85 19.22 -13.50
CA ASP A 177 -9.49 20.31 -14.25
C ASP A 177 -11.03 20.20 -14.30
#